data_AF-A0A7K3VM59-F1
#
_entry.id   AF-A0A7K3VM59-F1
#
_cell.length_a   1.000
_cell.length_b   1.000
_cell.length_c   1.000
_cell.angle_alpha   90.00
_cell.angle_beta   90.00
_cell.angle_gamma   90.00
#
_symmetry.space_group_name_H-M   'P 1'
#
loop_
_entity.id
_entity.type
_entity.pdbx_description
1 polymer ?
#
loop_
_entity_poly.entity_id
_entity_poly.type
_entity_poly.pdbx_seq_one_letter_code
_entity_poly.pdbx_strand_id
1 'polypeptide(L)'
;MITINAARLLGLEQYALDVGGPATLVLFDAVSGADAVARLSPAVTGWKNGRQTFLRPASLRATTPKSRWSAGIAALGVWRSA
;
A
#
# COMPACT_ATOMS: atom_id res chain seq x y z
N MET A 1 -5.70 -6.63 -16.33
CA MET A 1 -6.13 -7.95 -15.82
C MET A 1 -7.30 -7.86 -14.83
N ILE A 2 -7.30 -6.95 -13.84
CA ILE A 2 -8.41 -6.85 -12.85
C ILE A 2 -9.27 -5.57 -12.91
N THR A 3 -8.90 -4.60 -13.77
CA THR A 3 -9.63 -3.33 -13.96
C THR A 3 -10.17 -3.24 -15.39
N ILE A 4 -9.45 -2.58 -16.31
CA ILE A 4 -9.89 -2.28 -17.69
C ILE A 4 -10.33 -3.55 -18.45
N ASN A 5 -9.57 -4.64 -18.37
CA ASN A 5 -9.95 -5.89 -19.04
C ASN A 5 -11.24 -6.49 -18.49
N ALA A 6 -11.44 -6.43 -17.17
CA ALA A 6 -12.68 -6.92 -16.54
C ALA A 6 -13.87 -6.05 -16.96
N ALA A 7 -13.67 -4.73 -17.02
CA ALA A 7 -14.69 -3.80 -17.51
C ALA A 7 -15.07 -4.05 -18.98
N ARG A 8 -14.09 -4.33 -19.84
CA ARG A 8 -14.34 -4.72 -21.25
C ARG A 8 -15.18 -5.99 -21.35
N LEU A 9 -14.91 -7.00 -20.53
CA LEU A 9 -15.72 -8.23 -20.49
C LEU A 9 -17.16 -7.97 -20.05
N LEU A 10 -17.40 -6.93 -19.26
CA LEU A 10 -18.74 -6.51 -18.81
C LEU A 10 -19.42 -5.52 -19.78
N GLY A 11 -18.81 -5.20 -20.93
CA GLY A 11 -19.35 -4.22 -21.87
C GLY A 11 -19.29 -2.77 -21.36
N LEU A 12 -18.44 -2.48 -20.36
CA LEU A 12 -18.26 -1.14 -19.82
C LEU A 12 -17.19 -0.41 -20.63
N GLU A 13 -17.59 0.22 -21.74
CA GLU A 13 -16.67 0.86 -22.69
C GLU A 13 -15.96 2.09 -22.14
N GLN A 14 -16.56 2.78 -21.16
CA GLN A 14 -16.07 4.05 -20.59
C GLN A 14 -15.46 3.87 -19.19
N TYR A 15 -14.95 2.67 -18.88
CA TYR A 15 -14.37 2.38 -17.58
C TYR A 15 -12.92 2.87 -17.51
N ALA A 16 -12.74 4.14 -17.16
CA ALA A 16 -11.46 4.78 -16.97
C ALA A 16 -11.55 5.92 -15.92
N LEU A 17 -10.40 6.37 -15.44
CA LEU A 17 -10.30 7.56 -14.59
C LEU A 17 -10.17 8.78 -15.50
N ASP A 18 -11.32 9.30 -15.93
CA ASP A 18 -11.39 10.42 -16.86
C ASP A 18 -12.14 11.62 -16.25
N VAL A 19 -11.77 12.81 -16.68
CA VAL A 19 -12.48 14.05 -16.30
C VAL A 19 -13.90 13.99 -16.87
N GLY A 20 -14.90 14.27 -16.02
CA GLY A 20 -16.32 14.16 -16.38
C GLY A 20 -16.88 12.74 -16.30
N GLY A 21 -16.04 11.73 -16.09
CA GLY A 21 -16.46 10.36 -15.82
C GLY A 21 -17.06 10.19 -14.42
N PRO A 22 -17.67 9.02 -14.15
CA PRO A 22 -18.20 8.73 -12.82
C PRO A 22 -17.05 8.71 -11.81
N ALA A 23 -17.21 9.41 -10.68
CA ALA A 23 -16.26 9.41 -9.57
C ALA A 23 -16.30 8.08 -8.79
N THR A 24 -15.95 6.98 -9.45
CA THR A 24 -15.88 5.62 -8.94
C THR A 24 -14.44 5.15 -9.00
N LEU A 25 -13.76 5.14 -7.86
CA LEU A 25 -12.34 4.84 -7.77
C LEU A 25 -11.97 4.27 -6.40
N VAL A 26 -10.84 3.57 -6.34
CA VAL A 26 -10.30 2.98 -5.12
C VAL A 26 -8.87 3.44 -4.95
N LEU A 27 -8.53 3.86 -3.73
CA LEU A 27 -7.17 4.26 -3.37
C LEU A 27 -6.43 3.07 -2.73
N PHE A 28 -5.23 2.79 -3.25
CA PHE A 28 -4.30 1.80 -2.69
C PHE A 28 -3.06 2.50 -2.12
N ASP A 29 -2.52 1.97 -1.03
CA ASP A 29 -1.23 2.41 -0.47
C ASP A 29 -0.04 1.73 -1.19
N ALA A 30 0.14 2.11 -2.46
CA ALA A 30 1.18 1.56 -3.33
C ALA A 30 1.71 2.60 -4.31
N VAL A 31 2.97 2.45 -4.71
CA VAL A 31 3.62 3.39 -5.66
C VAL A 31 3.34 3.02 -7.12
N SER A 32 2.88 1.81 -7.39
CA SER A 32 2.47 1.34 -8.72
C SER A 32 1.50 0.16 -8.63
N GLY A 33 0.85 -0.19 -9.75
CA GLY A 33 0.01 -1.39 -9.81
C GLY A 33 0.79 -2.69 -9.58
N ALA A 34 2.04 -2.78 -10.05
CA ALA A 34 2.89 -3.95 -9.83
C ALA A 34 3.26 -4.10 -8.34
N ASP A 35 3.62 -2.99 -7.70
CA ASP A 35 3.91 -2.92 -6.26
C ASP A 35 2.68 -3.25 -5.41
N ALA A 36 1.50 -2.78 -5.81
CA ALA A 36 0.24 -3.10 -5.14
C ALA A 36 -0.01 -4.61 -5.07
N VAL A 37 0.24 -5.32 -6.18
CA VAL A 37 0.12 -6.78 -6.26
C VAL A 37 1.22 -7.46 -5.45
N ALA A 38 2.48 -7.05 -5.62
CA ALA A 38 3.62 -7.68 -4.96
C ALA A 38 3.55 -7.62 -3.42
N ARG A 39 3.03 -6.53 -2.86
CA ARG A 39 2.90 -6.33 -1.41
C ARG A 39 1.53 -6.67 -0.84
N LEU A 40 0.58 -7.14 -1.66
CA LEU A 40 -0.83 -7.28 -1.30
C LEU A 40 -1.37 -6.00 -0.63
N SER A 41 -1.09 -4.86 -1.26
CA SER A 41 -1.36 -3.55 -0.66
C SER A 41 -2.86 -3.38 -0.42
N PRO A 42 -3.29 -2.96 0.78
CA PRO A 42 -4.70 -2.83 1.09
C PRO A 42 -5.33 -1.65 0.34
N ALA A 43 -6.62 -1.79 0.00
CA ALA A 43 -7.44 -0.65 -0.36
C ALA A 43 -7.70 0.21 0.87
N VAL A 44 -7.26 1.47 0.83
CA VAL A 44 -7.37 2.45 1.92
C VAL A 44 -8.76 3.05 1.97
N THR A 45 -9.31 3.42 0.82
CA THR A 45 -10.63 4.04 0.71
C THR A 45 -11.17 3.84 -0.70
N GLY A 46 -12.47 4.06 -0.89
CA GLY A 46 -13.08 4.02 -2.21
C GLY A 46 -14.32 4.88 -2.30
N TRP A 47 -14.60 5.30 -3.53
CA TRP A 47 -15.77 6.08 -3.91
C TRP A 47 -16.60 5.31 -4.93
N LYS A 48 -17.92 5.47 -4.84
CA LYS A 48 -18.87 5.04 -5.86
C LYS A 48 -19.76 6.24 -6.19
N ASN A 49 -19.72 6.68 -7.44
CA ASN A 49 -20.48 7.83 -7.93
C ASN A 49 -20.32 9.08 -7.05
N GLY A 50 -19.08 9.38 -6.65
CA GLY A 50 -18.75 10.56 -5.83
C GLY A 50 -18.98 10.38 -4.33
N ARG A 51 -19.66 9.31 -3.90
CA ARG A 51 -19.85 9.01 -2.48
C ARG A 51 -18.76 8.08 -1.98
N GLN A 52 -18.05 8.48 -0.92
CA GLN A 52 -17.11 7.60 -0.23
C GLN A 52 -17.88 6.45 0.44
N THR A 53 -17.54 5.21 0.10
CA THR A 53 -18.27 4.02 0.57
C THR A 53 -17.56 3.29 1.70
N PHE A 54 -16.24 3.42 1.79
CA PHE A 54 -15.46 2.89 2.89
C PHE A 54 -14.21 3.72 3.16
N LEU A 55 -13.72 3.62 4.39
CA LEU A 55 -12.42 4.10 4.80
C LEU A 55 -11.82 3.06 5.73
N ARG A 56 -10.63 2.58 5.39
CA ARG A 56 -9.82 1.72 6.26
C ARG A 56 -8.86 2.63 7.04
N PRO A 57 -8.78 2.51 8.38
CA PRO A 57 -7.78 3.22 9.15
C PRO A 57 -6.38 2.81 8.67
N ALA A 58 -5.48 3.78 8.50
CA ALA A 58 -4.12 3.51 8.07
C ALA A 58 -3.46 2.55 9.06
N SER A 59 -3.02 1.39 8.58
CA SER A 59 -2.14 0.54 9.37
C SER A 59 -0.83 1.29 9.56
N LEU A 60 -0.40 1.50 10.81
CA LEU A 60 0.94 2.01 11.10
C LEU A 60 1.94 1.17 10.31
N ARG A 61 2.64 1.81 9.36
CA ARG A 61 3.75 1.19 8.68
C ARG A 61 4.75 0.83 9.77
N ALA A 62 4.95 -0.46 10.02
CA ALA A 62 5.96 -0.92 10.95
C ALA A 62 7.33 -0.50 10.39
N THR A 63 7.81 0.69 10.78
CA THR A 63 9.22 1.01 10.72
C THR A 63 9.90 0.08 11.70
N THR A 64 10.35 -1.07 11.25
CA THR A 64 11.29 -1.88 12.03
C THR A 64 12.50 -1.00 12.31
N PRO A 65 12.81 -0.65 13.58
CA PRO A 65 14.05 0.04 13.86
C PRO A 65 15.20 -0.91 13.50
N LYS A 66 16.00 -0.51 12.52
CA LYS A 66 17.23 -1.21 12.15
C LYS A 66 18.20 -1.13 13.34
N SER A 67 18.48 -2.30 13.91
CA SER A 67 19.52 -2.65 14.90
C SER A 67 19.47 -1.99 16.29
N ARG A 68 19.05 -2.78 17.29
CA ARG A 68 19.38 -2.58 18.72
C ARG A 68 20.65 -3.36 19.16
N TRP A 69 21.34 -4.03 18.22
CA TRP A 69 22.40 -4.98 18.52
C TRP A 69 23.84 -4.45 18.37
N SER A 70 24.01 -3.19 17.96
CA SER A 70 25.35 -2.59 17.78
C SER A 70 25.96 -2.02 19.07
N ALA A 71 25.18 -1.88 20.15
CA ALA A 71 25.66 -1.26 21.40
C ALA A 71 26.33 -2.24 22.39
N GLY A 72 26.17 -3.56 22.19
CA GLY A 72 26.65 -4.57 23.14
C GLY A 72 28.12 -4.99 22.96
N ILE A 73 28.69 -4.83 21.77
CA ILE A 73 30.06 -5.33 21.49
C ILE A 73 31.14 -4.33 21.95
N ALA A 74 30.82 -3.04 22.07
CA ALA A 74 31.75 -2.05 22.63
C ALA A 74 31.90 -2.17 24.17
N ALA A 75 30.95 -2.81 24.86
CA ALA A 75 30.97 -2.96 26.33
C ALA A 75 31.70 -4.23 26.83
N LEU A 76 32.12 -5.13 25.93
CA LEU A 76 32.86 -6.36 26.28
C LEU A 76 34.39 -6.23 26.14
N GLY A 77 34.89 -5.00 25.98
CA GLY A 77 36.31 -4.68 25.82
C GLY A 77 37.16 -4.65 27.09
N VAL A 78 36.72 -5.22 28.23
CA VAL A 78 37.55 -5.31 29.44
C VAL A 78 37.47 -6.72 30.03
N TRP A 79 38.17 -7.66 29.40
CA TRP A 79 38.76 -8.81 30.12
C TRP A 79 39.90 -9.42 29.30
N ARG A 80 41.12 -8.95 29.57
CA ARG A 80 42.37 -9.65 29.25
C ARG A 80 43.42 -9.26 30.30
N SER A 81 43.65 -10.21 31.20
CA SER A 81 44.93 -10.58 31.83
C SER A 81 45.89 -9.48 32.27
N ALA A 82 46.02 -9.32 33.59
CA ALA A 82 47.29 -9.19 34.32
C ALA A 82 47.08 -9.64 35.76
#